data_AF-A0A5C7SD07-F1
#
_entry.id   AF-A0A5C7SD07-F1
#
_cell.length_a   1.000
_cell.length_b   1.000
_cell.length_c   1.000
_cell.angle_alpha   90.00
_cell.angle_beta   90.00
_cell.angle_gamma   90.00
#
_symmetry.space_group_name_H-M   'P 1'
#
loop_
_entity.id
_entity.type
_entity.pdbx_description
1 polymer ?
#
loop_
_entity_poly.entity_id
_entity_poly.type
_entity_poly.pdbx_seq_one_letter_code
_entity_poly.pdbx_strand_id
1 'polypeptide(L)'
;SGPGRPLPPEKHTLYVLDEPTVGLHMADVEKLIHVLHRLAAAGHTVLVIEHDLDLMAEADWIIDLGPEGGDGGGEIVAEGPPEAVVQVARSHTGRILGEFLAARRGGG
;
A
#
# COMPACT_ATOMS: atom_id res chain seq x y z
N SER A 1 37.38 22.71 -22.46
CA SER A 1 36.61 23.07 -21.27
C SER A 1 35.27 23.66 -21.69
N GLY A 2 34.22 22.82 -21.75
CA GLY A 2 32.84 23.26 -21.98
C GLY A 2 32.06 23.22 -20.66
N PRO A 3 30.99 24.02 -20.50
CA PRO A 3 30.21 24.02 -19.27
C PRO A 3 29.62 22.63 -19.05
N GLY A 4 29.80 22.10 -17.84
CA GLY A 4 29.28 20.79 -17.45
C GLY A 4 27.78 20.74 -17.68
N ARG A 5 27.35 19.82 -18.54
CA ARG A 5 25.93 19.49 -18.72
C ARG A 5 25.35 19.21 -17.32
N PRO A 6 24.23 19.84 -16.92
CA PRO A 6 23.59 19.51 -15.66
C PRO A 6 23.29 18.00 -15.63
N LEU A 7 23.68 17.35 -14.54
CA LEU A 7 23.31 15.96 -14.28
C LEU A 7 21.78 15.87 -14.33
N PRO A 8 21.20 14.85 -14.99
CA PRO A 8 19.75 14.70 -15.04
C PRO A 8 19.21 14.64 -13.60
N PRO A 9 18.01 15.20 -13.32
CA PRO A 9 17.38 15.03 -12.02
C PRO A 9 17.33 13.53 -11.71
N GLU A 10 17.64 13.17 -10.47
CA GLU A 10 17.68 11.76 -10.05
C GLU A 10 16.38 11.08 -10.50
N LYS A 11 16.51 9.97 -11.24
CA LYS A 11 15.35 9.35 -11.92
C LYS A 11 14.35 8.85 -10.89
N HIS A 12 13.22 9.54 -10.80
CA HIS A 12 12.05 9.06 -10.05
C HIS A 12 11.38 7.92 -10.83
N THR A 13 11.28 6.74 -10.23
CA THR A 13 10.68 5.53 -10.81
C THR A 13 9.36 5.20 -10.11
N LEU A 14 8.36 4.75 -10.87
CA LEU A 14 7.13 4.14 -10.35
C LEU A 14 7.27 2.61 -10.42
N TYR A 15 7.26 1.95 -9.28
CA TYR A 15 7.21 0.49 -9.17
C TYR A 15 5.75 0.06 -9.02
N VAL A 16 5.30 -0.87 -9.85
CA VAL A 16 3.95 -1.45 -9.76
C VAL A 16 4.12 -2.95 -9.51
N LEU A 17 3.54 -3.45 -8.42
CA LEU A 17 3.58 -4.86 -8.03
C LEU A 17 2.16 -5.39 -7.89
N ASP A 18 1.94 -6.57 -8.46
CA ASP A 18 0.65 -7.26 -8.44
C ASP A 18 0.74 -8.45 -7.48
N GLU A 19 0.07 -8.35 -6.34
CA GLU A 19 0.01 -9.34 -5.25
C GLU A 19 1.38 -9.93 -4.85
N PRO A 20 2.39 -9.10 -4.50
CA PRO A 20 3.73 -9.58 -4.22
C PRO A 20 3.87 -10.47 -2.97
N THR A 21 2.86 -10.52 -2.09
CA THR A 21 2.86 -11.40 -0.90
C THR A 21 2.40 -12.83 -1.20
N VAL A 22 1.86 -13.11 -2.39
CA VAL A 22 1.33 -14.45 -2.72
C VAL A 22 2.42 -15.52 -2.61
N GLY A 23 2.15 -16.50 -1.75
CA GLY A 23 3.06 -17.62 -1.48
C GLY A 23 4.22 -17.30 -0.52
N LEU A 24 4.28 -16.09 0.06
CA LEU A 24 5.25 -15.75 1.08
C LEU A 24 4.81 -16.22 2.48
N HIS A 25 5.79 -16.61 3.28
CA HIS A 25 5.60 -16.82 4.71
C HIS A 25 5.54 -15.46 5.43
N MET A 26 4.88 -15.38 6.59
CA MET A 26 4.70 -14.11 7.35
C MET A 26 6.01 -13.34 7.58
N ALA A 27 7.07 -14.04 8.01
CA ALA A 27 8.41 -13.45 8.21
C ALA A 27 9.07 -12.92 6.91
N ASP A 28 8.60 -13.33 5.73
CA ASP A 28 9.06 -12.82 4.44
C ASP A 28 8.22 -11.62 3.97
N VAL A 29 6.95 -11.53 4.38
CA VAL A 29 6.11 -10.33 4.19
C VAL A 29 6.73 -9.12 4.90
N GLU A 30 7.15 -9.27 6.15
CA GLU A 30 7.83 -8.20 6.90
C GLU A 30 9.09 -7.69 6.17
N LYS A 31 9.89 -8.61 5.61
CA LYS A 31 11.09 -8.25 4.83
C LYS A 31 10.72 -7.53 3.54
N LEU A 32 9.65 -7.98 2.86
CA LEU A 32 9.13 -7.33 1.66
C LEU A 32 8.72 -5.90 1.99
N ILE A 33 7.89 -5.68 3.01
CA ILE A 33 7.48 -4.35 3.48
C ILE A 33 8.72 -3.47 3.69
N HIS A 34 9.75 -3.97 4.40
CA HIS A 34 10.97 -3.20 4.60
C HIS A 34 11.67 -2.79 3.28
N VAL A 35 11.70 -3.66 2.27
CA VAL A 35 12.25 -3.34 0.94
C VAL A 35 11.40 -2.28 0.24
N LEU A 36 10.08 -2.38 0.29
CA LEU A 36 9.17 -1.40 -0.32
C LEU A 36 9.33 0.00 0.30
N HIS A 37 9.42 0.08 1.63
CA HIS A 37 9.67 1.34 2.33
C HIS A 37 11.03 1.95 1.94
N ARG A 38 12.07 1.12 1.73
CA ARG A 38 13.38 1.62 1.27
C ARG A 38 13.32 2.20 -0.14
N LEU A 39 12.51 1.62 -1.03
CA LEU A 39 12.28 2.18 -2.36
C LEU A 39 11.55 3.52 -2.27
N ALA A 40 10.49 3.59 -1.47
CA ALA A 40 9.75 4.84 -1.24
C ALA A 40 10.65 5.93 -0.64
N ALA A 41 11.41 5.60 0.40
CA ALA A 41 12.36 6.51 1.05
C ALA A 41 13.51 6.98 0.12
N ALA A 42 13.83 6.21 -0.92
CA ALA A 42 14.78 6.62 -1.97
C ALA A 42 14.19 7.62 -2.98
N GLY A 43 12.96 8.10 -2.77
CA GLY A 43 12.27 9.02 -3.68
C GLY A 43 11.68 8.32 -4.90
N HIS A 44 11.20 7.08 -4.72
CA HIS A 44 10.41 6.38 -5.72
C HIS A 44 8.97 6.25 -5.27
N THR A 45 8.05 5.99 -6.20
CA THR A 45 6.67 5.63 -5.84
C THR A 45 6.52 4.12 -5.99
N VAL A 46 5.86 3.49 -5.03
CA VAL A 46 5.51 2.07 -5.06
C VAL A 46 3.99 1.98 -5.00
N LEU A 47 3.39 1.32 -6.00
CA LEU A 47 1.97 0.99 -6.04
C LEU A 47 1.84 -0.53 -6.00
N VAL A 48 1.06 -1.02 -5.03
CA VAL A 48 0.89 -2.45 -4.79
C VAL A 48 -0.59 -2.79 -4.82
N ILE A 49 -0.94 -3.84 -5.53
CA ILE A 49 -2.26 -4.51 -5.43
C ILE A 49 -2.10 -5.61 -4.39
N GLU A 50 -2.86 -5.55 -3.31
CA GLU A 50 -2.71 -6.48 -2.19
C GLU A 50 -4.02 -6.78 -1.47
N HIS A 51 -3.99 -7.86 -0.70
CA HIS A 51 -5.02 -8.23 0.28
C HIS A 51 -4.42 -8.54 1.66
N ASP A 52 -3.08 -8.51 1.81
CA ASP A 52 -2.40 -8.70 3.08
C ASP A 52 -2.56 -7.48 4.01
N LEU A 53 -3.07 -7.72 5.23
CA LEU A 53 -3.40 -6.67 6.19
C LEU A 53 -2.17 -6.03 6.84
N ASP A 54 -1.07 -6.77 6.99
CA ASP A 54 0.19 -6.22 7.51
C ASP A 54 0.76 -5.20 6.52
N LEU A 55 0.72 -5.50 5.22
CA LEU A 55 1.15 -4.56 4.19
C LEU A 55 0.21 -3.35 4.09
N MET A 56 -1.12 -3.56 4.09
CA MET A 56 -2.09 -2.45 4.06
C MET A 56 -1.95 -1.51 5.28
N ALA A 57 -1.67 -2.06 6.46
CA ALA A 57 -1.51 -1.28 7.68
C ALA A 57 -0.27 -0.37 7.69
N GLU A 58 0.75 -0.70 6.91
CA GLU A 58 2.00 0.07 6.82
C GLU A 58 2.01 1.05 5.61
N ALA A 59 0.95 1.06 4.80
CA ALA A 59 0.84 1.91 3.62
C ALA A 59 0.60 3.39 3.98
N ASP A 60 1.23 4.31 3.24
CA ASP A 60 0.98 5.75 3.37
C ASP A 60 -0.40 6.15 2.83
N TRP A 61 -0.93 5.41 1.85
CA TRP A 61 -2.19 5.68 1.18
C TRP A 61 -2.81 4.38 0.64
N ILE A 62 -4.13 4.23 0.81
CA ILE A 62 -4.92 3.12 0.29
C ILE A 62 -5.94 3.67 -0.70
N ILE A 63 -6.16 2.93 -1.79
CA ILE A 63 -7.28 3.12 -2.72
C ILE A 63 -8.10 1.83 -2.70
N ASP A 64 -9.30 1.89 -2.14
CA ASP A 64 -10.21 0.76 -2.03
C ASP A 64 -11.19 0.75 -3.19
N LEU A 65 -11.20 -0.35 -3.95
CA LEU A 65 -12.05 -0.55 -5.12
C LEU A 65 -13.19 -1.52 -4.80
N GLY A 66 -14.38 -1.23 -5.31
CA GLY A 66 -15.56 -2.05 -5.05
C GLY A 66 -16.85 -1.33 -5.44
N PRO A 67 -17.93 -1.46 -4.65
CA PRO A 67 -18.04 -2.21 -3.40
C PRO A 67 -17.96 -3.73 -3.58
N GLU A 68 -18.35 -4.24 -4.75
CA GLU A 68 -18.31 -5.66 -5.08
C GLU A 68 -17.29 -5.96 -6.20
N GLY A 69 -17.15 -7.23 -6.55
CA GLY A 69 -16.43 -7.65 -7.76
C GLY A 69 -17.30 -7.61 -9.03
N GLY A 70 -16.66 -7.59 -10.20
CA GLY A 70 -17.35 -7.65 -11.48
C GLY A 70 -18.24 -6.42 -11.76
N ASP A 71 -19.47 -6.65 -12.22
CA ASP A 71 -20.43 -5.59 -12.60
C ASP A 71 -20.87 -4.71 -11.41
N GLY A 72 -20.70 -5.19 -10.18
CA GLY A 72 -20.97 -4.42 -8.96
C GLY A 72 -19.75 -3.65 -8.43
N GLY A 73 -18.64 -3.67 -9.17
CA GLY A 73 -17.39 -3.01 -8.80
C GLY A 73 -17.04 -1.82 -9.68
N GLY A 74 -15.77 -1.45 -9.67
CA GLY A 74 -15.22 -0.40 -10.54
C GLY A 74 -15.33 1.02 -9.99
N GLU A 75 -15.79 1.17 -8.75
CA GLU A 75 -15.83 2.47 -8.06
C GLU A 75 -14.73 2.58 -7.01
N ILE A 76 -14.28 3.82 -6.77
CA ILE A 76 -13.48 4.14 -5.59
C ILE A 76 -14.43 4.22 -4.39
N VAL A 77 -14.34 3.24 -3.51
CA VAL A 77 -15.16 3.13 -2.30
C VAL A 77 -14.59 4.00 -1.19
N ALA A 78 -13.27 3.99 -1.03
CA ALA A 78 -12.53 4.83 -0.11
C ALA A 78 -11.14 5.14 -0.67
N GLU A 79 -10.59 6.29 -0.32
CA GLU A 79 -9.18 6.60 -0.55
C GLU A 79 -8.65 7.46 0.60
N GLY A 80 -7.39 7.28 0.95
CA GLY A 80 -6.76 8.01 2.06
C GLY A 80 -5.73 7.19 2.81
N PRO A 81 -5.13 7.78 3.87
CA PRO A 81 -4.33 7.01 4.80
C PRO A 81 -5.17 5.90 5.45
N PRO A 82 -4.56 4.80 5.93
CA PRO A 82 -5.25 3.68 6.58
C PRO A 82 -6.27 4.13 7.62
N GLU A 83 -5.93 5.10 8.47
CA GLU A 83 -6.80 5.62 9.53
C GLU A 83 -8.08 6.29 8.99
N ALA A 84 -8.03 6.86 7.79
CA ALA A 84 -9.20 7.43 7.14
C ALA A 84 -10.06 6.35 6.49
N VAL A 85 -9.43 5.37 5.81
CA VAL A 85 -10.15 4.28 5.14
C VAL A 85 -10.95 3.43 6.13
N VAL A 86 -10.43 3.16 7.33
CA VAL A 86 -11.16 2.40 8.36
C VAL A 86 -12.41 3.11 8.89
N GLN A 87 -12.57 4.42 8.64
CA GLN A 87 -13.78 5.16 9.02
C GLN A 87 -14.88 5.09 7.95
N VAL A 88 -14.59 4.54 6.77
CA VAL A 88 -15.55 4.50 5.66
C VAL A 88 -16.44 3.26 5.78
N ALA A 89 -17.67 3.45 6.24
CA ALA A 89 -18.62 2.37 6.52
C ALA A 89 -18.95 1.48 5.30
N ARG A 90 -18.84 2.00 4.07
CA ARG A 90 -19.08 1.25 2.83
C ARG A 90 -17.86 0.45 2.34
N SER A 91 -16.69 0.61 2.97
CA SER A 91 -15.45 -0.07 2.60
C SER A 91 -15.34 -1.42 3.32
N HIS A 92 -15.34 -2.51 2.55
CA HIS A 92 -15.08 -3.84 3.11
C HIS A 92 -13.65 -3.93 3.65
N THR A 93 -12.69 -3.38 2.91
CA THR A 93 -11.29 -3.24 3.32
C THR A 93 -11.16 -2.46 4.61
N GLY A 94 -11.80 -1.29 4.71
CA GLY A 94 -11.77 -0.44 5.91
C GLY A 94 -12.31 -1.15 7.15
N ARG A 95 -13.40 -1.92 7.03
CA ARG A 95 -13.94 -2.70 8.15
C ARG A 95 -12.93 -3.73 8.66
N ILE A 96 -12.37 -4.54 7.76
CA ILE A 96 -11.45 -5.63 8.13
C ILE A 96 -10.13 -5.08 8.67
N LEU A 97 -9.58 -4.05 8.02
CA LEU A 97 -8.36 -3.37 8.47
C LEU A 97 -8.56 -2.73 9.85
N GLY A 98 -9.74 -2.16 10.12
CA GLY A 98 -10.08 -1.61 11.44
C GLY A 98 -10.08 -2.68 12.54
N GLU A 99 -10.69 -3.84 12.28
CA GLU A 99 -10.69 -5.00 13.20
C GLU A 99 -9.25 -5.47 13.49
N PHE A 100 -8.43 -5.59 12.44
CA PHE A 100 -7.02 -5.99 12.54
C PHE A 100 -6.18 -5.01 13.38
N LEU A 101 -6.27 -3.70 13.10
CA LEU A 101 -5.53 -2.67 13.83
C LEU A 101 -5.94 -2.63 15.32
N ALA A 102 -7.23 -2.85 15.62
CA ALA A 102 -7.70 -2.93 17.00
C ALA A 102 -7.10 -4.14 17.74
N ALA A 103 -7.06 -5.31 17.09
CA ALA A 103 -6.45 -6.52 17.66
C ALA A 103 -4.95 -6.34 17.91
N ARG A 104 -4.22 -5.71 16.98
CA ARG A 104 -2.77 -5.43 17.12
C ARG A 104 -2.46 -4.51 18.30
N ARG A 105 -3.36 -3.56 18.62
CA ARG A 105 -3.22 -2.66 19.77
C ARG A 105 -3.59 -3.30 21.12
N GLY A 106 -4.50 -4.27 21.11
CA GLY A 106 -5.01 -4.93 22.33
C GLY A 106 -4.19 -6.15 22.79
N GLY A 107 -3.26 -6.64 21.97
CA GLY A 107 -2.40 -7.80 22.27
C GLY A 107 -1.02 -7.47 22.86
N GLY A 108 -0.78 -6.22 23.27
CA GLY A 108 0.48 -5.75 23.87
C GLY A 108 0.48 -5.77 25.40
#